data_AF-A0A527GS13-F1
#
_entry.id   AF-A0A527GS13-F1
#
_cell.length_a   1.000
_cell.length_b   1.000
_cell.length_c   1.000
_cell.angle_alpha   90.00
_cell.angle_beta   90.00
_cell.angle_gamma   90.00
#
_symmetry.space_group_name_H-M   'P 1'
#
loop_
_entity.id
_entity.type
_entity.pdbx_description
1 polymer ?
#
loop_
_entity_poly.entity_id
_entity_poly.type
_entity_poly.pdbx_seq_one_letter_code
_entity_poly.pdbx_strand_id
1 'polypeptide(L)' 'DLAMIQNANGDRTAAADNLLAIIKADRAWNEDGARTQLLQLFEAWGMTDEATLAARRKLSALLFS' A
#
# COMPACT_ATOMS: atom_id res chain seq x y z
N ASP A 1 -4.94 2.66 -10.70
CA ASP A 1 -4.43 1.88 -11.85
C ASP A 1 -2.95 1.55 -11.79
N LEU A 2 -2.03 2.52 -11.68
CA LEU A 2 -0.58 2.24 -11.69
C LEU A 2 -0.10 1.20 -10.66
N ALA A 3 -0.54 1.32 -9.40
CA ALA A 3 -0.19 0.36 -8.35
C ALA A 3 -0.66 -1.07 -8.66
N MET A 4 -1.81 -1.23 -9.33
CA MET A 4 -2.35 -2.54 -9.69
C MET A 4 -1.55 -3.16 -10.85
N ILE A 5 -1.13 -2.33 -11.81
CA ILE A 5 -0.25 -2.77 -12.91
C ILE A 5 1.11 -3.24 -12.36
N GLN A 6 1.72 -2.47 -11.45
CA GLN A 6 2.97 -2.85 -10.80
C GLN A 6 2.82 -4.18 -10.03
N ASN A 7 1.74 -4.33 -9.27
CA ASN A 7 1.45 -5.56 -8.56
C ASN A 7 1.27 -6.76 -9.52
N ALA A 8 0.56 -6.58 -10.63
CA ALA A 8 0.38 -7.62 -11.64
C ALA A 8 1.70 -8.02 -12.30
N ASN A 9 2.65 -7.10 -12.40
CA ASN A 9 4.01 -7.35 -12.89
C ASN A 9 4.95 -7.94 -11.81
N GLY A 10 4.47 -8.19 -10.60
CA GLY A 10 5.26 -8.69 -9.48
C GLY A 10 6.08 -7.61 -8.73
N ASP A 11 5.95 -6.34 -9.12
CA ASP A 11 6.61 -5.21 -8.45
C ASP A 11 5.79 -4.75 -7.24
N ARG A 12 5.83 -5.58 -6.19
CA ARG A 12 5.06 -5.38 -4.94
C ARG A 12 5.49 -4.11 -4.20
N THR A 13 6.79 -3.82 -4.18
CA THR A 13 7.32 -2.65 -3.48
C THR A 13 6.86 -1.37 -4.14
N ALA A 14 6.95 -1.25 -5.47
CA ALA A 14 6.50 -0.04 -6.16
C ALA A 14 4.97 0.12 -6.07
N ALA A 15 4.21 -0.97 -6.13
CA ALA A 15 2.76 -0.96 -5.93
C ALA A 15 2.39 -0.38 -4.55
N ALA A 16 3.02 -0.89 -3.49
CA ALA A 16 2.79 -0.41 -2.14
C ALA A 16 3.21 1.05 -1.95
N ASP A 17 4.37 1.44 -2.47
CA ASP A 17 4.90 2.80 -2.34
C ASP A 17 4.00 3.83 -3.03
N ASN A 18 3.40 3.48 -4.18
CA ASN A 18 2.43 4.35 -4.85
C ASN A 18 1.15 4.55 -4.02
N LEU A 19 0.61 3.49 -3.41
CA LEU A 19 -0.57 3.61 -2.54
C LEU A 19 -0.24 4.42 -1.28
N LEU A 20 0.94 4.20 -0.69
CA LEU A 20 1.42 4.99 0.44
C LEU A 20 1.63 6.47 0.08
N ALA A 21 2.08 6.77 -1.13
CA ALA A 21 2.21 8.14 -1.61
C ALA A 21 0.85 8.84 -1.71
N ILE A 22 -0.19 8.14 -2.18
CA ILE A 22 -1.57 8.67 -2.18
C ILE A 22 -2.03 8.94 -0.74
N ILE A 23 -1.87 7.97 0.17
CA ILE A 23 -2.28 8.10 1.59
C ILE A 23 -1.54 9.26 2.27
N LYS A 24 -0.25 9.47 1.94
CA LYS A 24 0.53 10.60 2.46
C LYS A 24 0.01 11.95 1.96
N ALA A 25 -0.44 12.01 0.71
CA ALA A 25 -0.97 13.24 0.11
C ALA A 25 -2.37 13.56 0.62
N ASP A 26 -3.24 12.55 0.69
CA ASP A 26 -4.60 12.65 1.21
C ASP A 26 -5.04 11.29 1.79
N ARG A 27 -5.22 11.26 3.12
CA ARG A 27 -5.57 10.05 3.86
C ARG A 27 -6.99 9.55 3.55
N ALA A 28 -7.89 10.45 3.16
CA ALA A 28 -9.30 10.18 2.91
C ALA A 28 -9.62 10.04 1.41
N TRP A 29 -8.59 10.09 0.55
CA TRP A 29 -8.75 10.01 -0.90
C TRP A 29 -9.63 8.83 -1.29
N ASN A 30 -10.69 9.12 -2.04
CA ASN A 30 -11.65 8.13 -2.55
C ASN A 30 -12.18 7.19 -1.45
N GLU A 31 -12.69 7.75 -0.35
CA GLU A 31 -13.25 6.99 0.78
C GLU A 31 -12.26 5.97 1.36
N ASP A 32 -11.03 6.42 1.64
CA ASP A 32 -9.91 5.58 2.08
C ASP A 32 -9.45 4.53 1.05
N GLY A 33 -9.81 4.69 -0.22
CA GLY A 33 -9.60 3.70 -1.28
C GLY A 33 -8.14 3.24 -1.42
N ALA A 34 -7.16 4.14 -1.28
CA ALA A 34 -5.74 3.77 -1.35
C ALA A 34 -5.31 2.87 -0.19
N ARG A 35 -5.81 3.14 1.02
CA ARG A 35 -5.54 2.32 2.21
C ARG A 35 -6.24 0.97 2.12
N THR A 36 -7.51 0.94 1.71
CA THR A 36 -8.25 -0.30 1.50
C THR A 36 -7.54 -1.19 0.47
N GLN A 37 -7.11 -0.60 -0.65
CA GLN A 37 -6.37 -1.34 -1.67
C GLN A 37 -5.05 -1.90 -1.15
N LEU A 38 -4.32 -1.13 -0.34
CA LEU A 38 -3.05 -1.57 0.24
C LEU A 38 -3.25 -2.75 1.21
N LEU A 39 -4.32 -2.74 2.00
CA LEU A 39 -4.67 -3.85 2.89
C LEU A 39 -5.03 -5.12 2.10
N GLN A 40 -5.76 -5.00 1.00
CA GLN A 40 -6.05 -6.13 0.11
C GLN A 40 -4.77 -6.73 -0.49
N LEU A 41 -3.79 -5.90 -0.86
CA LEU A 41 -2.49 -6.39 -1.32
C LEU A 41 -1.74 -7.16 -0.23
N PHE A 42 -1.79 -6.70 1.02
CA PHE A 42 -1.19 -7.43 2.13
C PHE A 42 -1.82 -8.81 2.34
N GLU A 43 -3.14 -8.92 2.22
CA GLU A 43 -3.83 -10.22 2.28
C GLU A 43 -3.40 -11.13 1.14
N ALA A 44 -3.30 -10.60 -0.08
CA ALA A 44 -2.89 -11.36 -1.27
C ALA A 44 -1.42 -11.82 -1.22
N TRP A 45 -0.51 -11.00 -0.70
CA TRP A 45 0.92 -11.34 -0.60
C TRP A 45 1.24 -12.20 0.63
N GLY A 46 0.42 -12.09 1.68
CA GLY A 46 0.64 -12.72 2.97
C GLY A 46 1.30 -11.76 3.98
N MET A 47 1.00 -11.99 5.26
CA MET A 47 1.40 -11.10 6.37
C MET A 47 2.90 -11.11 6.67
N THR A 48 3.63 -12.13 6.21
CA THR A 48 5.08 -12.29 6.41
C THR A 48 5.89 -11.94 5.17
N ASP A 49 5.25 -11.54 4.07
CA ASP A 49 5.93 -11.07 2.87
C ASP A 49 6.75 -9.80 3.17
N GLU A 50 7.95 -9.68 2.59
CA GLU A 50 8.87 -8.58 2.87
C GLU A 50 8.28 -7.22 2.46
N ALA A 51 7.56 -7.14 1.34
CA ALA A 51 6.91 -5.91 0.89
C ALA A 51 5.76 -5.55 1.83
N THR A 52 4.98 -6.53 2.30
CA THR A 52 3.95 -6.33 3.33
C THR A 52 4.56 -5.74 4.61
N LEU A 53 5.63 -6.35 5.14
CA LEU A 53 6.27 -5.88 6.38
C LEU A 53 6.81 -4.45 6.24
N ALA A 54 7.49 -4.15 5.13
CA ALA A 54 8.03 -2.82 4.87
C ALA A 54 6.92 -1.77 4.76
N ALA A 55 5.87 -2.05 3.97
CA ALA A 55 4.76 -1.14 3.75
C ALA A 55 3.92 -0.91 5.01
N ARG A 56 3.70 -1.95 5.85
CA ARG A 56 3.00 -1.80 7.15
C ARG A 56 3.73 -0.83 8.09
N ARG A 57 5.07 -0.88 8.14
CA ARG A 57 5.87 0.08 8.93
C ARG A 57 5.67 1.51 8.43
N LYS A 58 5.74 1.72 7.11
CA LYS A 58 5.52 3.04 6.48
C LYS A 58 4.09 3.54 6.72
N LEU A 59 3.08 2.68 6.57
CA LEU A 59 1.68 3.02 6.82
C LEU A 59 1.46 3.44 8.28
N SER A 60 2.00 2.68 9.23
CA SER A 60 1.91 3.02 10.66
C SER A 60 2.52 4.40 10.94
N ALA A 61 3.74 4.66 10.42
CA ALA A 61 4.36 5.97 10.56
C ALA A 61 3.48 7.08 9.97
N LEU A 62 2.91 6.89 8.78
CA LEU A 62 2.03 7.87 8.13
C LEU A 62 0.72 8.12 8.88
N LEU A 63 0.20 7.17 9.65
CA LEU A 63 -1.09 7.32 10.34
C LEU A 63 -0.96 7.91 11.74
N PHE A 64 0.18 7.68 12.40
CA PHE A 64 0.38 8.02 13.81
C PHE A 64 1.49 9.07 14.06
N SER A 65 2.12 9.60 13.00
CA SER A 65 2.84 10.88 13.02
C SER A 65 1.87 12.03 12.77
#